data_AF-A0A1C6MGY4-F1
#
_entry.id   AF-A0A1C6MGY4-F1
#
_cell.length_a   1.000
_cell.length_b   1.000
_cell.length_c   1.000
_cell.angle_alpha   90.00
_cell.angle_beta   90.00
_cell.angle_gamma   90.00
#
_symmetry.space_group_name_H-M   'P 1'
#
loop_
_entity.id
_entity.type
_entity.pdbx_description
1 polymer ?
#
loop_
_entity_poly.entity_id
_entity_poly.type
_entity_poly.pdbx_seq_one_letter_code
_entity_poly.pdbx_strand_id
1 'polypeptide(L)'
;MPTDPAYRHALRQRLQAAALDVTEQARANCLQWQQLRIHCGVLSLAKPPRTAPDLEINSPWLPPQSGNGFALLVAGQPGALEQARPLLDALALQPGAWLYCGPLGAASFCRRAFDLLFYLSGPLLLQQLPQPDSKLIDWPTLLLQQQELLQQLAALCQDYLQQQGAAPITEQQQWQLLDEFRQPPARQQHFALNLARLLLLANELGENARQLLDTALDGMAAATGGNSPP
;
A
#
# COMPACT_ATOMS: atom_id res chain seq x y z
N MET A 1 -5.74 6.84 -9.84
CA MET A 1 -4.40 7.15 -10.38
C MET A 1 -4.25 6.46 -11.73
N PRO A 2 -4.21 7.19 -12.86
CA PRO A 2 -3.88 6.59 -14.15
C PRO A 2 -2.46 6.02 -14.07
N THR A 3 -2.27 4.81 -14.60
CA THR A 3 -0.94 4.22 -14.80
C THR A 3 -0.03 5.20 -15.50
N ASP A 4 1.01 5.65 -14.80
CA ASP A 4 2.00 6.60 -15.29
C ASP A 4 2.59 6.10 -16.63
N PRO A 5 2.50 6.86 -17.73
CA PRO A 5 3.13 6.53 -19.00
C PRO A 5 4.63 6.22 -18.86
N ALA A 6 5.32 6.85 -17.91
CA ALA A 6 6.73 6.61 -17.62
C ALA A 6 6.97 5.20 -17.03
N TYR A 7 6.08 4.73 -16.15
CA TYR A 7 6.14 3.38 -15.59
C TYR A 7 5.99 2.32 -16.69
N ARG A 8 5.03 2.50 -17.61
CA ARG A 8 4.85 1.59 -18.76
C ARG A 8 6.07 1.57 -19.67
N HIS A 9 6.66 2.73 -19.93
CA HIS A 9 7.84 2.85 -20.76
C HIS A 9 9.03 2.09 -20.17
N ALA A 10 9.29 2.25 -18.86
CA ALA A 10 10.40 1.57 -18.20
C ALA A 10 10.19 0.07 -18.06
N LEU A 11 8.96 -0.37 -17.79
CA LEU A 11 8.61 -1.79 -17.82
C LEU A 11 8.96 -2.40 -19.19
N ARG A 12 8.59 -1.72 -20.28
CA ARG A 12 8.88 -2.15 -21.65
C ARG A 12 10.39 -2.25 -21.91
N GLN A 13 11.16 -1.22 -21.53
CA GLN A 13 12.62 -1.22 -21.72
C GLN A 13 13.28 -2.41 -21.02
N ARG A 14 12.84 -2.75 -19.80
CA ARG A 14 13.43 -3.87 -19.04
C ARG A 14 13.06 -5.23 -19.62
N LEU A 15 11.83 -5.40 -20.10
CA LEU A 15 11.41 -6.62 -20.79
C LEU A 15 12.21 -6.86 -22.08
N GLN A 16 12.47 -5.79 -22.84
CA GLN A 16 13.33 -5.85 -24.02
C GLN A 16 14.77 -6.22 -23.65
N ALA A 17 15.34 -5.63 -22.60
CA ALA A 17 16.68 -5.94 -22.13
C ALA A 17 16.82 -7.40 -21.64
N ALA A 18 15.74 -7.98 -21.10
CA ALA A 18 15.68 -9.37 -20.67
C ALA A 18 15.43 -10.37 -21.81
N ALA A 19 15.30 -9.91 -23.06
CA ALA A 19 14.98 -10.74 -24.23
C ALA A 19 13.71 -11.59 -24.05
N LEU A 20 12.73 -11.09 -23.29
CA LEU A 20 11.46 -11.77 -23.06
C LEU A 20 10.45 -11.35 -24.13
N ASP A 21 9.89 -12.34 -24.83
CA ASP A 21 8.89 -12.10 -25.87
C ASP A 21 7.53 -11.80 -25.22
N VAL A 22 7.22 -10.50 -25.09
CA VAL A 22 6.00 -9.99 -24.46
C VAL A 22 5.20 -9.22 -25.49
N THR A 23 3.93 -9.58 -25.63
CA THR A 23 2.97 -8.86 -26.46
C THR A 23 2.18 -7.87 -25.61
N GLU A 24 2.26 -6.58 -25.92
CA GLU A 24 1.52 -5.54 -25.20
C GLU A 24 0.11 -5.36 -25.78
N GLN A 25 -0.91 -5.41 -24.92
CA GLN A 25 -2.28 -5.10 -25.31
C GLN A 25 -2.58 -3.62 -25.02
N ALA A 26 -2.45 -2.79 -26.06
CA ALA A 26 -2.44 -1.32 -25.99
C ALA A 26 -3.63 -0.66 -25.25
N ARG A 27 -4.75 -1.36 -25.06
CA ARG A 27 -5.98 -0.81 -24.47
C ARG A 27 -6.25 -1.16 -23.00
N ALA A 28 -5.45 -2.03 -22.37
CA ALA A 28 -5.88 -2.65 -21.10
C ALA A 28 -4.86 -2.63 -19.95
N ASN A 29 -3.72 -1.93 -20.08
CA ASN A 29 -2.59 -2.08 -19.13
C ASN A 29 -2.22 -3.56 -18.91
N CYS A 30 -2.42 -4.38 -19.93
CA CYS A 30 -2.15 -5.81 -19.89
C CYS A 30 -0.97 -6.15 -20.79
N LEU A 31 -0.11 -7.01 -20.27
CA LEU A 31 0.90 -7.72 -21.02
C LEU A 31 0.46 -9.17 -21.20
N GLN A 32 0.84 -9.74 -22.33
CA GLN A 32 0.73 -11.16 -22.58
C GLN A 32 2.14 -11.74 -22.71
N TRP A 33 2.45 -12.71 -21.86
CA TRP A 33 3.72 -13.43 -21.88
C TRP A 33 3.43 -14.92 -21.76
N GLN A 34 3.87 -15.69 -22.76
CA GLN A 34 3.41 -17.07 -22.96
C GLN A 34 1.86 -17.13 -22.97
N GLN A 35 1.27 -17.91 -22.07
CA GLN A 35 -0.17 -18.07 -21.90
C GLN A 35 -0.74 -17.16 -20.80
N LEU A 36 0.11 -16.39 -20.11
CA LEU A 36 -0.30 -15.56 -18.98
C LEU A 36 -0.71 -14.16 -19.43
N ARG A 37 -1.86 -13.70 -18.92
CA ARG A 37 -2.29 -12.31 -18.95
C ARG A 37 -1.89 -11.62 -17.66
N ILE A 38 -1.12 -10.56 -17.80
CA ILE A 38 -0.51 -9.85 -16.68
C ILE A 38 -1.01 -8.42 -16.69
N HIS A 39 -1.73 -8.02 -15.64
CA HIS A 39 -2.16 -6.64 -15.45
C HIS A 39 -1.05 -5.82 -14.80
N CYS A 40 -0.70 -4.68 -15.39
CA CYS A 40 0.35 -3.80 -14.92
C CYS A 40 -0.25 -2.48 -14.44
N GLY A 41 -0.44 -2.35 -13.13
CA GLY A 41 -1.04 -1.16 -12.51
C GLY A 41 -2.18 -1.49 -11.54
N VAL A 42 -2.85 -0.43 -11.09
CA VAL A 42 -3.92 -0.52 -10.10
C VAL A 42 -5.17 -1.15 -10.73
N LEU A 43 -5.46 -2.39 -10.33
CA LEU A 43 -6.65 -3.15 -10.64
C LEU A 43 -7.79 -2.69 -9.72
N SER A 44 -8.94 -2.34 -10.30
CA SER A 44 -10.14 -2.05 -9.53
C SER A 44 -10.96 -3.33 -9.35
N LEU A 45 -11.05 -3.85 -8.13
CA LEU A 45 -11.91 -5.00 -7.84
C LEU A 45 -13.41 -4.67 -8.00
N ALA A 46 -13.80 -3.41 -7.83
CA ALA A 46 -15.18 -2.94 -8.07
C ALA A 46 -15.54 -2.86 -9.56
N LYS A 47 -14.54 -2.73 -10.45
CA LYS A 47 -14.70 -2.71 -11.91
C LYS A 47 -13.64 -3.61 -12.53
N PRO A 48 -13.79 -4.94 -12.39
CA PRO A 48 -12.80 -5.86 -12.91
C PRO A 48 -12.72 -5.74 -14.44
N PRO A 49 -11.53 -5.98 -15.03
CA PRO A 49 -11.39 -6.01 -16.47
C PRO A 49 -12.32 -7.07 -17.07
N ARG A 50 -12.80 -6.82 -18.31
CA ARG A 50 -13.70 -7.73 -19.04
C ARG A 50 -13.19 -9.17 -19.09
N THR A 51 -11.87 -9.34 -19.07
CA THR A 51 -11.20 -10.63 -18.99
C THR A 51 -10.25 -10.60 -17.80
N ALA A 52 -10.42 -11.52 -16.86
CA ALA A 52 -9.57 -11.59 -15.68
C ALA A 52 -8.09 -11.79 -16.10
N PRO A 53 -7.15 -11.06 -15.49
CA PRO A 53 -5.73 -11.36 -15.62
C PRO A 53 -5.39 -12.58 -14.76
N ASP A 54 -4.35 -13.31 -15.13
CA ASP A 54 -3.79 -14.40 -14.33
C ASP A 54 -2.91 -13.84 -13.20
N LEU A 55 -2.26 -12.71 -13.48
CA LEU A 55 -1.35 -12.01 -12.57
C LEU A 55 -1.57 -10.50 -12.58
N GLU A 56 -1.20 -9.88 -11.49
CA GLU A 56 -1.18 -8.44 -11.31
C GLU A 56 0.19 -8.02 -10.79
N ILE A 57 0.78 -7.00 -11.42
CA ILE A 57 2.07 -6.45 -11.05
C ILE A 57 1.94 -4.95 -10.83
N ASN A 58 2.42 -4.51 -9.67
CA ASN A 58 2.56 -3.12 -9.28
C ASN A 58 3.99 -2.87 -8.79
N SER A 59 4.41 -1.61 -8.77
CA SER A 59 5.66 -1.17 -8.13
C SER A 59 5.31 -0.04 -7.18
N PRO A 60 5.66 -0.06 -5.89
CA PRO A 60 5.59 1.14 -5.07
C PRO A 60 6.64 2.16 -5.57
N TRP A 61 6.43 3.42 -5.23
CA TRP A 61 7.27 4.59 -5.57
C TRP A 61 8.71 4.29 -5.94
N LEU A 62 9.05 4.58 -7.20
CA LEU A 62 10.31 5.12 -7.67
C LEU A 62 10.10 5.51 -9.14
N PRO A 63 10.49 6.71 -9.58
CA PRO A 63 10.64 6.93 -11.00
C PRO A 63 11.75 5.97 -11.48
N PRO A 64 11.57 5.29 -12.61
CA PRO A 64 12.55 4.37 -13.17
C PRO A 64 13.74 5.16 -13.73
N GLN A 65 14.54 5.77 -12.85
CA GLN A 65 15.70 6.59 -13.24
C GLN A 65 17.04 5.90 -13.00
N SER A 66 17.03 4.65 -12.54
CA SER A 66 18.23 3.84 -12.48
C SER A 66 17.91 2.46 -13.03
N GLY A 67 18.76 1.91 -13.88
CA GLY A 67 18.63 0.56 -14.46
C GLY A 67 18.61 -0.60 -13.45
N ASN A 68 18.38 -0.31 -12.18
CA ASN A 68 18.53 -1.22 -11.06
C ASN A 68 17.34 -2.14 -10.85
N GLY A 69 16.17 -1.89 -11.46
CA GLY A 69 14.95 -2.74 -11.39
C GLY A 69 13.87 -2.17 -10.49
N PHE A 70 12.77 -2.93 -10.31
CA PHE A 70 11.60 -2.47 -9.55
C PHE A 70 11.46 -3.22 -8.23
N ALA A 71 11.04 -2.51 -7.17
CA ALA A 71 10.40 -3.17 -6.05
C ALA A 71 9.02 -3.65 -6.54
N LEU A 72 8.83 -4.94 -6.74
CA LEU A 72 7.60 -5.46 -7.33
C LEU A 72 6.63 -5.97 -6.26
N LEU A 73 5.37 -5.59 -6.42
CA LEU A 73 4.21 -6.15 -5.73
C LEU A 73 3.47 -7.04 -6.73
N VAL A 74 3.30 -8.30 -6.39
CA VAL A 74 2.75 -9.31 -7.28
C VAL A 74 1.54 -9.98 -6.63
N ALA A 75 0.48 -10.15 -7.40
CA ALA A 75 -0.73 -10.83 -6.96
C ALA A 75 -1.26 -11.76 -8.04
N GLY A 76 -1.94 -12.84 -7.63
CA GLY A 76 -2.51 -13.82 -8.54
C GLY A 76 -2.49 -15.22 -7.96
N GLN A 77 -2.80 -16.22 -8.79
CA GLN A 77 -2.82 -17.62 -8.36
C GLN A 77 -1.40 -18.19 -8.23
N PRO A 78 -1.10 -19.04 -7.23
CA PRO A 78 0.24 -19.60 -7.04
C PRO A 78 0.82 -20.27 -8.30
N GLY A 79 0.01 -21.01 -9.05
CA GLY A 79 0.46 -21.66 -10.30
C GLY A 79 0.89 -20.66 -11.39
N ALA A 80 0.17 -19.54 -11.52
CA ALA A 80 0.55 -18.49 -12.46
C ALA A 80 1.82 -17.76 -12.00
N LEU A 81 2.01 -17.58 -10.68
CA LEU A 81 3.23 -17.00 -10.11
C LEU A 81 4.45 -17.85 -10.42
N GLU A 82 4.38 -19.16 -10.21
CA GLU A 82 5.48 -20.08 -10.50
C GLU A 82 5.86 -20.05 -11.99
N GLN A 83 4.86 -20.06 -12.87
CA GLN A 83 5.09 -19.95 -14.31
C GLN A 83 5.73 -18.59 -14.69
N ALA A 84 5.30 -17.50 -14.06
CA ALA A 84 5.84 -16.16 -14.31
C ALA A 84 7.14 -15.84 -13.61
N ARG A 85 7.67 -16.72 -12.77
CA ARG A 85 8.87 -16.44 -11.97
C ARG A 85 10.05 -15.89 -12.79
N PRO A 86 10.41 -16.43 -13.97
CA PRO A 86 11.49 -15.87 -14.80
C PRO A 86 11.24 -14.43 -15.22
N LEU A 87 9.99 -14.10 -15.55
CA LEU A 87 9.57 -12.74 -15.91
C LEU A 87 9.64 -11.81 -14.70
N LEU A 88 9.15 -12.25 -13.54
CA LEU A 88 9.18 -11.47 -12.30
C LEU A 88 10.62 -11.18 -11.84
N ASP A 89 11.50 -12.18 -11.93
CA ASP A 89 12.92 -12.05 -11.59
C ASP A 89 13.66 -11.08 -12.53
N ALA A 90 13.30 -11.06 -13.81
CA ALA A 90 13.86 -10.11 -14.78
C ALA A 90 13.40 -8.67 -14.52
N LEU A 91 12.16 -8.49 -14.08
CA LEU A 91 11.59 -7.17 -13.77
C LEU A 91 12.07 -6.64 -12.41
N ALA A 92 12.30 -7.51 -11.44
CA ALA A 92 12.71 -7.14 -10.09
C ALA A 92 14.10 -6.49 -10.04
N LEU A 93 14.41 -5.86 -8.90
CA LEU A 93 15.75 -5.32 -8.61
C LEU A 93 16.86 -6.39 -8.71
N GLN A 94 16.53 -7.59 -8.21
CA GLN A 94 17.34 -8.80 -8.26
C GLN A 94 16.38 -10.00 -8.32
N PRO A 95 16.83 -11.17 -8.81
CA PRO A 95 16.00 -12.37 -8.77
C PRO A 95 15.44 -12.62 -7.37
N GLY A 96 14.13 -12.84 -7.27
CA GLY A 96 13.41 -13.01 -6.01
C GLY A 96 13.12 -11.72 -5.22
N ALA A 97 13.54 -10.52 -5.68
CA ALA A 97 13.18 -9.25 -5.03
C ALA A 97 11.81 -8.72 -5.48
N TRP A 98 10.81 -9.58 -5.38
CA TRP A 98 9.41 -9.25 -5.58
C TRP A 98 8.61 -9.79 -4.40
N LEU A 99 7.52 -9.11 -4.06
CA LEU A 99 6.66 -9.43 -2.92
C LEU A 99 5.35 -10.04 -3.42
N TYR A 100 5.07 -11.27 -3.02
CA TYR A 100 3.74 -11.85 -3.19
C TYR A 100 2.77 -11.24 -2.18
N CYS A 101 1.77 -10.51 -2.68
CA CYS A 101 0.78 -9.81 -1.86
C CYS A 101 -0.45 -10.69 -1.55
N GLY A 102 -0.75 -11.68 -2.39
CA GLY A 102 -1.93 -12.54 -2.28
C GLY A 102 -2.68 -12.70 -3.62
N PRO A 103 -4.01 -12.95 -3.59
CA PRO A 103 -4.83 -13.07 -4.80
C PRO A 103 -4.98 -11.73 -5.53
N LEU A 104 -5.56 -11.76 -6.74
CA LEU A 104 -5.81 -10.56 -7.54
C LEU A 104 -6.47 -9.43 -6.73
N GLY A 105 -6.01 -8.21 -6.95
CA GLY A 105 -6.35 -7.01 -6.20
C GLY A 105 -5.43 -6.74 -4.99
N ALA A 106 -4.70 -7.75 -4.49
CA ALA A 106 -3.81 -7.59 -3.34
C ALA A 106 -2.63 -6.65 -3.63
N ALA A 107 -2.00 -6.75 -4.80
CA ALA A 107 -0.87 -5.88 -5.16
C ALA A 107 -1.31 -4.41 -5.31
N SER A 108 -2.51 -4.18 -5.82
CA SER A 108 -3.14 -2.86 -5.95
C SER A 108 -3.48 -2.25 -4.61
N PHE A 109 -4.03 -3.07 -3.70
CA PHE A 109 -4.25 -2.66 -2.32
C PHE A 109 -2.92 -2.24 -1.67
N CYS A 110 -1.91 -3.12 -1.70
CA CYS A 110 -0.60 -2.83 -1.12
C CYS A 110 0.02 -1.58 -1.73
N ARG A 111 -0.07 -1.41 -3.05
CA ARG A 111 0.41 -0.19 -3.72
C ARG A 111 -0.24 1.06 -3.13
N ARG A 112 -1.58 1.10 -3.08
CA ARG A 112 -2.32 2.26 -2.56
C ARG A 112 -2.06 2.49 -1.07
N ALA A 113 -1.96 1.43 -0.29
CA ALA A 113 -1.65 1.51 1.14
C ALA A 113 -0.24 2.10 1.36
N PHE A 114 0.77 1.62 0.63
CA PHE A 114 2.12 2.18 0.68
C PHE A 114 2.18 3.62 0.18
N ASP A 115 1.39 3.99 -0.83
CA ASP A 115 1.27 5.38 -1.28
C ASP A 115 0.76 6.28 -0.16
N LEU A 116 -0.32 5.89 0.52
CA LEU A 116 -0.86 6.66 1.65
C LEU A 116 0.12 6.72 2.83
N LEU A 117 0.76 5.60 3.18
CA LEU A 117 1.77 5.57 4.25
C LEU A 117 2.98 6.46 3.93
N PHE A 118 3.42 6.49 2.67
CA PHE A 118 4.48 7.39 2.23
C PHE A 118 4.08 8.86 2.42
N TYR A 119 2.87 9.24 1.98
CA TYR A 119 2.36 10.60 2.16
C TYR A 119 2.16 10.99 3.62
N LEU A 120 1.71 10.06 4.47
CA LEU A 120 1.63 10.26 5.92
C LEU A 120 3.01 10.56 6.52
N SER A 121 4.05 9.85 6.09
CA SER A 121 5.43 10.04 6.59
C SER A 121 6.15 11.28 6.02
N GLY A 122 5.68 11.82 4.89
CA GLY A 122 6.35 12.88 4.14
C GLY A 122 6.67 14.13 4.97
N PRO A 123 5.72 14.72 5.70
CA PRO A 123 5.99 15.89 6.53
C PRO A 123 7.00 15.65 7.65
N LEU A 124 7.02 14.45 8.25
CA LEU A 124 8.00 14.08 9.27
C LEU A 124 9.41 13.97 8.68
N LEU A 125 9.53 13.44 7.46
CA LEU A 125 10.79 13.37 6.71
C LEU A 125 11.30 14.77 6.33
N LEU A 126 10.40 15.68 5.94
CA LEU A 126 10.75 17.07 5.62
C LEU A 126 11.24 17.86 6.85
N GLN A 127 10.80 17.51 8.07
CA GLN A 127 11.28 18.13 9.31
C GLN A 127 12.72 17.73 9.70
N GLN A 128 13.22 16.58 9.22
CA GLN A 128 14.59 16.15 9.50
C GLN A 128 15.62 16.76 8.55
N LEU A 129 15.18 17.48 7.51
CA LEU A 129 16.06 18.20 6.59
C LEU A 129 16.34 19.60 7.17
N PRO A 130 17.62 19.99 7.37
CA PRO A 130 17.96 21.33 7.83
C PRO A 130 17.55 22.35 6.76
N GLN A 131 16.49 23.14 7.02
CA GLN A 131 16.07 24.23 6.14
C GLN A 131 16.56 25.59 6.67
N PRO A 132 17.13 26.45 5.80
CA PRO A 132 17.76 27.71 6.21
C PRO A 132 16.76 28.85 6.51
N ASP A 133 15.50 28.74 6.07
CA ASP A 133 14.47 29.76 6.30
C ASP A 133 13.20 29.10 6.84
N SER A 134 13.11 28.96 8.16
CA SER A 134 11.98 28.34 8.86
C SER A 134 10.73 29.21 8.73
N LYS A 135 9.94 29.01 7.67
CA LYS A 135 8.54 29.47 7.66
C LYS A 135 7.81 28.78 8.82
N LEU A 136 7.11 29.56 9.64
CA LEU A 136 6.22 29.06 10.68
C LEU A 136 5.29 28.01 10.07
N ILE A 137 5.36 26.79 10.60
CA ILE A 137 4.54 25.66 10.15
C ILE A 137 3.10 25.92 10.59
N ASP A 138 2.17 25.83 9.65
CA ASP A 138 0.73 25.81 9.92
C ASP A 138 0.32 24.43 10.45
N TRP A 139 0.63 24.19 11.73
CA TRP A 139 0.34 22.94 12.43
C TRP A 139 -1.13 22.51 12.32
N PRO A 140 -2.14 23.40 12.47
CA PRO A 140 -3.54 23.04 12.25
C PRO A 140 -3.80 22.41 10.88
N THR A 141 -3.35 23.05 9.80
CA THR A 141 -3.54 22.53 8.43
C THR A 141 -2.83 21.20 8.23
N LEU A 142 -1.62 21.05 8.77
CA LEU A 142 -0.86 19.81 8.68
C LEU A 142 -1.57 18.65 9.41
N LEU A 143 -2.07 18.90 10.62
CA LEU A 143 -2.79 17.90 11.41
C LEU A 143 -4.09 17.46 10.73
N LEU A 144 -4.84 18.40 10.12
CA LEU A 144 -6.04 18.08 9.35
C LEU A 144 -5.72 17.21 8.13
N GLN A 145 -4.65 17.52 7.39
CA GLN A 145 -4.22 16.70 6.25
C GLN A 145 -3.81 15.28 6.69
N GLN A 146 -3.10 15.15 7.81
CA GLN A 146 -2.71 13.86 8.36
C GLN A 146 -3.93 13.04 8.82
N GLN A 147 -4.94 13.70 9.41
CA GLN A 147 -6.19 13.05 9.80
C GLN A 147 -6.95 12.53 8.56
N GLU A 148 -7.05 13.34 7.51
CA GLU A 148 -7.74 12.94 6.26
C GLU A 148 -7.05 11.73 5.62
N LEU A 149 -5.71 11.73 5.53
CA LEU A 149 -4.94 10.61 4.98
C LEU A 149 -5.12 9.33 5.80
N LEU A 150 -5.19 9.41 7.13
CA LEU A 150 -5.46 8.26 7.99
C LEU A 150 -6.87 7.71 7.76
N GLN A 151 -7.88 8.57 7.64
CA GLN A 151 -9.25 8.15 7.32
C GLN A 151 -9.32 7.47 5.95
N GLN A 152 -8.64 8.00 4.94
CA GLN A 152 -8.56 7.39 3.62
C GLN A 152 -7.88 6.02 3.67
N LEU A 153 -6.83 5.85 4.49
CA LEU A 153 -6.15 4.58 4.69
C LEU A 153 -7.05 3.56 5.39
N ALA A 154 -7.78 3.97 6.43
CA ALA A 154 -8.72 3.11 7.13
C ALA A 154 -9.85 2.64 6.20
N ALA A 155 -10.46 3.55 5.44
CA ALA A 155 -11.49 3.21 4.45
C ALA A 155 -10.95 2.23 3.39
N LEU A 156 -9.74 2.45 2.88
CA LEU A 156 -9.09 1.53 1.94
C LEU A 156 -8.91 0.13 2.51
N CYS A 157 -8.50 0.01 3.78
CA CYS A 157 -8.34 -1.27 4.46
C CYS A 157 -9.69 -1.97 4.65
N GLN A 158 -10.71 -1.24 5.10
CA GLN A 158 -12.06 -1.79 5.28
C GLN A 158 -12.64 -2.31 3.97
N ASP A 159 -12.58 -1.51 2.89
CA ASP A 159 -13.03 -1.91 1.55
C ASP A 159 -12.34 -3.20 1.10
N TYR A 160 -11.03 -3.30 1.33
CA TYR A 160 -10.26 -4.48 0.97
C TYR A 160 -10.69 -5.71 1.75
N LEU A 161 -10.84 -5.60 3.08
CA LEU A 161 -11.29 -6.71 3.92
C LEU A 161 -12.69 -7.19 3.56
N GLN A 162 -13.61 -6.27 3.26
CA GLN A 162 -14.96 -6.60 2.80
C GLN A 162 -14.93 -7.37 1.47
N GLN A 163 -14.10 -6.93 0.52
CA GLN A 163 -13.95 -7.61 -0.77
C GLN A 163 -13.36 -9.01 -0.65
N GLN A 164 -12.50 -9.25 0.35
CA GLN A 164 -11.95 -10.58 0.63
C GLN A 164 -12.90 -11.45 1.49
N GLY A 165 -14.05 -10.93 1.92
CA GLY A 165 -14.97 -11.63 2.82
C GLY A 165 -14.38 -11.92 4.21
N ALA A 166 -13.43 -11.08 4.64
CA ALA A 166 -12.73 -11.28 5.90
C ALA A 166 -13.58 -10.82 7.09
N ALA A 167 -13.72 -11.68 8.10
CA ALA A 167 -14.34 -11.33 9.36
C ALA A 167 -13.48 -10.34 10.17
N PRO A 168 -14.11 -9.50 11.02
CA PRO A 168 -13.37 -8.67 11.98
C PRO A 168 -12.55 -9.53 12.94
N ILE A 169 -11.44 -8.97 13.40
CA ILE A 169 -10.45 -9.67 14.23
C ILE A 169 -10.95 -9.66 15.67
N THR A 170 -10.94 -10.82 16.31
CA THR A 170 -11.20 -10.92 17.77
C THR A 170 -9.93 -10.62 18.57
N GLU A 171 -10.04 -10.26 19.85
CA GLU A 171 -8.88 -9.97 20.71
C GLU A 171 -7.84 -11.11 20.72
N GLN A 172 -8.27 -12.38 20.74
CA GLN A 172 -7.36 -13.53 20.69
C GLN A 172 -6.58 -13.62 19.38
N GLN A 173 -7.16 -13.16 18.28
CA GLN A 173 -6.54 -13.18 16.96
C GLN A 173 -5.58 -11.99 16.73
N GLN A 174 -5.62 -10.95 17.57
CA GLN A 174 -4.70 -9.81 17.46
C GLN A 174 -3.24 -10.24 17.67
N TRP A 175 -2.98 -11.08 18.67
CA TRP A 175 -1.64 -11.60 18.93
C TRP A 175 -1.15 -12.52 17.81
N GLN A 176 -2.03 -13.37 17.29
CA GLN A 176 -1.72 -14.24 16.15
C GLN A 176 -1.39 -13.42 14.89
N LEU A 177 -2.15 -12.36 14.62
CA LEU A 177 -1.87 -11.45 13.51
C LEU A 177 -0.47 -10.82 13.64
N LEU A 178 -0.10 -10.38 14.83
CA LEU A 178 1.23 -9.80 15.07
C LEU A 178 2.32 -10.84 14.81
N ASP A 179 2.15 -12.07 15.28
CA ASP A 179 3.13 -13.14 15.04
C ASP A 179 3.23 -13.54 13.56
N GLU A 180 2.10 -13.58 12.84
CA GLU A 180 2.08 -13.79 11.39
C GLU A 180 2.78 -12.66 10.64
N PHE A 181 2.51 -11.41 11.00
CA PHE A 181 3.10 -10.25 10.33
C PHE A 181 4.60 -10.11 10.62
N ARG A 182 5.07 -10.60 11.78
CA ARG A 182 6.51 -10.68 12.13
C ARG A 182 7.27 -11.67 11.26
N GLN A 183 6.59 -12.64 10.64
CA GLN A 183 7.25 -13.53 9.68
C GLN A 183 7.70 -12.73 8.45
N PRO A 184 8.84 -13.12 7.83
CA PRO A 184 9.25 -12.54 6.55
C PRO A 184 8.08 -12.55 5.56
N PRO A 185 7.86 -11.49 4.77
CA PRO A 185 6.72 -11.41 3.85
C PRO A 185 6.61 -12.60 2.90
N ALA A 186 7.74 -13.19 2.49
CA ALA A 186 7.80 -14.39 1.65
C ALA A 186 7.17 -15.65 2.29
N ARG A 187 6.99 -15.67 3.62
CA ARG A 187 6.33 -16.78 4.35
C ARG A 187 4.85 -16.52 4.62
N GLN A 188 4.36 -15.33 4.30
CA GLN A 188 2.96 -14.99 4.51
C GLN A 188 2.14 -15.44 3.30
N GLN A 189 1.10 -16.24 3.52
CA GLN A 189 0.21 -16.70 2.45
C GLN A 189 -0.59 -15.54 1.83
N HIS A 190 -0.90 -14.53 2.65
CA HIS A 190 -1.67 -13.38 2.21
C HIS A 190 -1.23 -12.08 2.90
N PHE A 191 -0.08 -11.56 2.46
CA PHE A 191 0.52 -10.35 3.01
C PHE A 191 -0.45 -9.14 3.04
N ALA A 192 -1.19 -8.90 1.95
CA ALA A 192 -2.12 -7.77 1.86
C ALA A 192 -3.24 -7.81 2.91
N LEU A 193 -3.80 -9.00 3.17
CA LEU A 193 -4.83 -9.18 4.19
C LEU A 193 -4.28 -8.88 5.58
N ASN A 194 -3.09 -9.41 5.89
CA ASN A 194 -2.45 -9.19 7.18
C ASN A 194 -2.05 -7.72 7.36
N LEU A 195 -1.58 -7.05 6.30
CA LEU A 195 -1.31 -5.62 6.32
C LEU A 195 -2.58 -4.79 6.58
N ALA A 196 -3.68 -5.06 5.86
CA ALA A 196 -4.95 -4.34 6.04
C ALA A 196 -5.48 -4.46 7.47
N ARG A 197 -5.43 -5.69 8.01
CA ARG A 197 -5.79 -6.01 9.40
C ARG A 197 -4.93 -5.25 10.41
N LEU A 198 -3.62 -5.25 10.22
CA LEU A 198 -2.66 -4.57 11.10
C LEU A 198 -2.88 -3.05 11.10
N LEU A 199 -3.10 -2.46 9.93
CA LEU A 199 -3.30 -1.01 9.79
C LEU A 199 -4.61 -0.55 10.45
N LEU A 200 -5.68 -1.34 10.37
CA LEU A 200 -6.92 -1.03 11.10
C LEU A 200 -6.75 -1.15 12.61
N LEU A 201 -6.09 -2.21 13.09
CA LEU A 201 -5.78 -2.35 14.51
C LEU A 201 -4.95 -1.17 15.04
N ALA A 202 -3.94 -0.74 14.26
CA ALA A 202 -3.13 0.42 14.61
C ALA A 202 -3.96 1.72 14.64
N ASN A 203 -4.93 1.88 13.74
CA ASN A 203 -5.84 3.03 13.74
C ASN A 203 -6.76 3.02 14.97
N GLU A 204 -7.36 1.89 15.32
CA GLU A 204 -8.22 1.74 16.51
C GLU A 204 -7.47 2.11 17.81
N LEU A 205 -6.24 1.62 17.96
CA LEU A 205 -5.38 1.98 19.11
C LEU A 205 -5.07 3.49 19.12
N GLY A 206 -4.84 4.09 17.96
CA GLY A 206 -4.63 5.53 17.82
C GLY A 206 -5.86 6.37 18.15
N GLU A 207 -7.06 5.92 17.78
CA GLU A 207 -8.32 6.58 18.11
C GLU A 207 -8.59 6.57 19.62
N ASN A 208 -8.38 5.44 20.29
CA ASN A 208 -8.50 5.35 21.75
C ASN A 208 -7.55 6.32 22.46
N ALA A 209 -6.30 6.42 21.99
CA ALA A 209 -5.33 7.37 22.54
C ALA A 209 -5.75 8.83 22.33
N ARG A 210 -6.32 9.17 21.16
CA ARG A 210 -6.83 10.52 20.86
C ARG A 210 -8.02 10.89 21.73
N GLN A 211 -8.99 9.98 21.88
CA GLN A 211 -10.17 10.21 22.73
C GLN A 211 -9.77 10.46 24.20
N LEU A 212 -8.78 9.73 24.72
CA LEU A 212 -8.24 9.97 26.06
C LEU A 212 -7.58 11.35 26.18
N LEU A 213 -6.88 11.78 25.14
CA LEU A 213 -6.21 13.08 25.11
C LEU A 213 -7.22 14.24 25.05
N ASP A 214 -8.24 14.11 24.19
CA ASP A 214 -9.34 15.09 24.09
C ASP A 214 -10.09 15.19 25.42
N THR A 215 -10.42 14.06 26.05
CA THR A 215 -11.06 14.02 27.37
C THR A 215 -10.20 14.68 28.45
N ALA A 216 -8.87 14.48 28.42
CA ALA A 216 -7.95 15.10 29.36
C ALA A 216 -7.85 16.62 29.16
N LEU A 217 -7.84 17.08 27.91
CA LEU A 217 -7.81 18.51 27.56
C LEU A 217 -9.13 19.21 27.95
N ASP A 218 -10.27 18.59 27.70
CA ASP A 218 -11.60 19.10 28.10
C ASP A 218 -11.73 19.16 29.63
N GLY A 219 -11.24 18.14 30.35
CA GLY A 219 -11.20 18.12 31.81
C GLY A 219 -10.33 19.23 32.41
N MET A 220 -9.20 19.56 31.76
CA MET A 220 -8.34 20.67 32.17
C MET A 220 -8.97 22.06 31.87
N ALA A 221 -9.72 22.20 30.78
CA ALA A 221 -10.45 23.42 30.47
C ALA A 221 -11.62 23.66 31.45
N ALA A 222 -12.32 22.60 31.87
CA ALA A 222 -13.37 22.68 32.88
C ALA A 222 -12.82 23.06 34.26
N ALA A 223 -11.62 22.61 34.62
CA ALA A 223 -10.96 22.94 35.89
C ALA A 223 -10.47 24.40 35.99
N THR A 224 -10.23 25.06 34.85
CA THR A 224 -9.75 26.46 34.82
C THR A 224 -10.87 27.51 34.70
N GLY A 225 -12.10 27.10 34.34
CA GLY A 225 -13.28 27.99 34.25
C GLY A 225 -14.08 28.19 35.54
N GLY A 226 -13.67 27.57 36.66
CA GLY A 226 -14.47 27.51 37.89
C GLY A 226 -14.18 28.55 38.98
N ASN A 227 -13.30 29.53 38.76
CA ASN A 227 -12.89 30.46 39.82
C ASN A 227 -13.28 31.92 39.50
N SER A 228 -14.57 32.24 39.60
CA SER A 228 -15.01 33.61 39.90
C SER A 228 -15.28 33.71 41.40
N PRO A 229 -14.48 34.46 42.17
CA PRO A 229 -14.76 34.67 43.58
C PRO A 229 -15.94 35.66 43.74
N PRO A 230 -16.66 35.59 44.88
CA PRO A 230 -17.83 36.43 45.18
C PRO A 230 -17.50 37.90 45.40
#